data_AF-A0A957GPA6-F1
#
_entry.id   AF-A0A957GPA6-F1
#
_cell.length_a   1.000
_cell.length_b   1.000
_cell.length_c   1.000
_cell.angle_alpha   90.00
_cell.angle_beta   90.00
_cell.angle_gamma   90.00
#
_symmetry.space_group_name_H-M   'P 1'
#
loop_
_entity.id
_entity.type
_entity.pdbx_description
1 polymer ?
#
loop_
_entity_poly.entity_id
_entity_poly.type
_entity_poly.pdbx_seq_one_letter_code
_entity_poly.pdbx_strand_id
1 'polypeptide(L)'
;MTVNNLNPVISSVSNNGPVVAGDNATITVYATDADSLSYEFDCDDNGRYEIGPQSSNSTMCSFATIGEHLVNVRVTDGDGGEATDQTIVVVFNYPATCDITAEYVNVIYGTERNDKLVGTPDNDIIFGYGGNDRIEG
;
A
#
# COMPACT_ATOMS: atom_id res chain seq x y z
N MET A 1 -15.10 20.72 41.95
CA MET A 1 -15.52 21.11 40.60
C MET A 1 -15.08 19.99 39.69
N THR A 2 -16.00 19.25 39.10
CA THR A 2 -15.69 18.33 38.02
C THR A 2 -15.59 19.18 36.75
N VAL A 3 -14.41 19.29 36.17
CA VAL A 3 -14.28 19.85 34.82
C VAL A 3 -15.03 18.89 33.89
N ASN A 4 -15.93 19.41 33.07
CA ASN A 4 -16.69 18.58 32.13
C ASN A 4 -15.78 18.30 30.94
N ASN A 5 -15.16 17.12 30.90
CA ASN A 5 -14.31 16.73 29.77
C ASN A 5 -15.17 16.60 28.50
N LEU A 6 -14.60 17.00 27.36
CA LEU A 6 -15.17 16.74 26.05
C LEU A 6 -14.36 15.62 25.40
N ASN A 7 -15.04 14.66 24.78
CA ASN A 7 -14.33 13.62 24.06
C ASN A 7 -13.68 14.18 22.79
N PRO A 8 -12.56 13.57 22.34
CA PRO A 8 -11.96 13.89 21.04
C PRO A 8 -12.96 13.74 19.89
N VAL A 9 -12.75 14.50 18.82
CA VAL A 9 -13.51 14.37 17.58
C VAL A 9 -12.59 13.90 16.46
N ILE A 10 -12.82 12.68 15.96
CA ILE A 10 -12.15 12.17 14.74
C ILE A 10 -12.92 12.72 13.53
N SER A 11 -12.22 13.46 12.68
CA SER A 11 -12.76 14.02 11.43
C SER A 11 -12.61 13.05 10.25
N SER A 12 -11.53 12.27 10.24
CA SER A 12 -11.29 11.20 9.26
C SER A 12 -10.13 10.29 9.66
N VAL A 13 -10.16 9.05 9.16
CA VAL A 13 -9.03 8.12 9.14
C VAL A 13 -8.74 7.76 7.69
N SER A 14 -7.49 7.94 7.27
CA SER A 14 -7.05 7.66 5.89
C SER A 14 -5.92 6.64 5.86
N ASN A 15 -5.77 5.95 4.74
CA ASN A 15 -4.62 5.10 4.46
C ASN A 15 -4.09 5.31 3.04
N ASN A 16 -2.84 4.94 2.78
CA ASN A 16 -2.19 5.06 1.48
C ASN A 16 -2.37 3.83 0.56
N GLY A 17 -3.31 2.94 0.88
CA GLY A 17 -3.59 1.75 0.09
C GLY A 17 -4.13 2.07 -1.31
N PRO A 18 -4.17 1.08 -2.21
CA PRO A 18 -3.85 -0.32 -1.95
C PRO A 18 -2.33 -0.59 -1.84
N VAL A 19 -1.94 -1.60 -1.04
CA VAL A 19 -0.54 -2.03 -0.87
C VAL A 19 -0.33 -3.48 -1.28
N VAL A 20 0.91 -3.87 -1.57
CA VAL A 20 1.25 -5.26 -1.88
C VAL A 20 1.34 -6.07 -0.59
N ALA A 21 0.97 -7.36 -0.62
CA ALA A 21 1.12 -8.23 0.55
C ALA A 21 2.59 -8.25 1.00
N GLY A 22 2.80 -8.02 2.31
CA GLY A 22 4.12 -7.88 2.92
C GLY A 22 4.64 -6.44 2.98
N ASP A 23 4.08 -5.50 2.22
CA ASP A 23 4.40 -4.08 2.35
C ASP A 23 3.61 -3.43 3.49
N ASN A 24 4.07 -2.26 3.92
CA ASN A 24 3.42 -1.45 4.93
C ASN A 24 2.41 -0.48 4.30
N ALA A 25 1.21 -0.40 4.89
CA ALA A 25 0.30 0.72 4.69
C ALA A 25 0.48 1.75 5.81
N THR A 26 0.57 3.03 5.44
CA THR A 26 0.55 4.15 6.36
C THR A 26 -0.90 4.51 6.68
N ILE A 27 -1.23 4.53 7.97
CA ILE A 27 -2.51 4.95 8.52
C ILE A 27 -2.32 6.34 9.13
N THR A 28 -3.24 7.27 8.88
CA THR A 28 -3.22 8.63 9.42
C THR A 28 -4.59 9.01 9.95
N VAL A 29 -4.63 9.52 11.18
CA VAL A 29 -5.84 9.97 11.89
C VAL A 29 -5.86 11.50 11.94
N TYR A 30 -6.99 12.10 11.62
CA TYR A 30 -7.22 13.53 11.76
C TYR A 30 -8.26 13.76 12.85
N ALA A 31 -7.80 14.14 14.05
CA ALA A 31 -8.65 14.38 15.20
C ALA A 31 -8.35 15.75 15.85
N THR A 32 -9.34 16.29 16.54
CA THR A 32 -9.23 17.55 17.28
C THR A 32 -9.80 17.41 18.67
N ASP A 33 -9.12 18.02 19.63
CA ASP A 33 -9.60 18.24 20.99
C ASP A 33 -8.90 19.49 21.58
N ALA A 34 -9.41 20.04 22.69
CA ALA A 34 -8.74 21.10 23.43
C ALA A 34 -7.49 20.58 24.17
N ASP A 35 -7.47 19.29 24.49
CA ASP A 35 -6.40 18.61 25.21
C ASP A 35 -5.41 17.90 24.27
N SER A 36 -4.30 17.43 24.85
CA SER A 36 -3.32 16.63 24.11
C SER A 36 -3.90 15.26 23.76
N LEU A 37 -3.74 14.84 22.50
CA LEU A 37 -4.24 13.57 22.00
C LEU A 37 -3.19 12.46 22.01
N SER A 38 -3.65 11.25 22.26
CA SER A 38 -2.90 10.01 22.13
C SER A 38 -3.61 9.06 21.18
N TYR A 39 -2.85 8.34 20.35
CA TYR A 39 -3.36 7.53 19.26
C TYR A 39 -2.93 6.07 19.44
N GLU A 40 -3.88 5.16 19.22
CA GLU A 40 -3.69 3.71 19.24
C GLU A 40 -4.29 3.10 17.97
N PHE A 41 -3.66 2.04 17.46
CA PHE A 41 -4.05 1.37 16.21
C PHE A 41 -4.10 -0.14 16.43
N ASP A 42 -5.25 -0.74 16.10
CA ASP A 42 -5.50 -2.18 15.99
C ASP A 42 -5.38 -2.53 14.51
N CYS A 43 -4.23 -3.11 14.15
CA CYS A 43 -3.89 -3.34 12.74
C CYS A 43 -4.50 -4.64 12.19
N ASP A 44 -5.03 -5.54 13.03
CA ASP A 44 -5.49 -6.87 12.61
C ASP A 44 -6.95 -7.18 13.01
N ASP A 45 -7.69 -6.18 13.51
CA ASP A 45 -9.10 -6.24 13.90
C ASP A 45 -9.38 -7.33 14.95
N ASN A 46 -8.43 -7.56 15.85
CA ASN A 46 -8.57 -8.57 16.90
C ASN A 46 -9.13 -7.98 18.23
N GLY A 47 -9.31 -6.65 18.29
CA GLY A 47 -9.78 -5.92 19.47
C GLY A 47 -8.66 -5.53 20.44
N ARG A 48 -7.40 -5.83 20.13
CA ARG A 48 -6.21 -5.33 20.81
C ARG A 48 -5.55 -4.27 19.92
N TYR A 49 -5.02 -3.23 20.54
CA TYR A 49 -4.23 -2.24 19.85
C TYR A 49 -2.74 -2.64 19.89
N GLU A 50 -2.16 -2.92 18.72
CA GLU A 50 -0.75 -3.32 18.59
C GLU A 50 0.20 -2.13 18.67
N ILE A 51 -0.26 -0.95 18.25
CA ILE A 51 0.56 0.24 18.16
C ILE A 51 -0.06 1.34 19.01
N GLY A 52 0.79 1.97 19.83
CA GLY A 52 0.41 3.03 20.75
C GLY A 52 0.29 2.55 22.20
N PRO A 53 -0.13 3.43 23.12
CA PRO A 53 -0.49 4.83 22.88
C PRO A 53 0.72 5.69 22.46
N GLN A 54 0.53 6.59 21.49
CA GLN A 54 1.58 7.50 20.99
C GLN A 54 1.04 8.89 20.65
N SER A 55 1.89 9.92 20.64
CA SER A 55 1.49 11.29 20.27
C SER A 55 1.42 11.53 18.75
N SER A 56 2.05 10.68 17.94
CA SER A 56 1.99 10.74 16.48
C SER A 56 0.62 10.25 16.00
N ASN A 57 -0.02 11.02 15.13
CA ASN A 57 -1.32 10.69 14.53
C ASN A 57 -1.21 9.70 13.36
N SER A 58 -0.03 9.12 13.13
CA SER A 58 0.20 8.20 12.01
C SER A 58 1.14 7.06 12.39
N THR A 59 0.89 5.89 11.78
CA THR A 59 1.70 4.68 11.92
C THR A 59 1.72 3.85 10.63
N MET A 60 2.55 2.80 10.61
CA MET A 60 2.57 1.77 9.58
C MET A 60 1.97 0.46 10.12
N CYS A 61 1.00 -0.11 9.40
CA CYS A 61 0.49 -1.47 9.59
C CYS A 61 0.98 -2.36 8.42
N SER A 62 1.30 -3.62 8.69
CA SER A 62 1.72 -4.58 7.66
C SER A 62 0.72 -5.73 7.54
N PHE A 63 0.53 -6.23 6.32
CA PHE A 63 -0.49 -7.23 6.03
C PHE A 63 0.10 -8.37 5.20
N ALA A 64 0.07 -9.59 5.73
CA ALA A 64 0.67 -10.75 5.08
C ALA A 64 -0.24 -11.41 4.03
N THR A 65 -1.55 -11.16 4.09
CA THR A 65 -2.54 -11.79 3.22
C THR A 65 -3.20 -10.76 2.32
N ILE A 66 -3.62 -11.19 1.13
CA ILE A 66 -4.41 -10.36 0.23
C ILE A 66 -5.84 -10.20 0.75
N GLY A 67 -6.51 -9.13 0.34
CA GLY A 67 -7.90 -8.84 0.69
C GLY A 67 -8.09 -7.46 1.32
N GLU A 68 -9.29 -7.23 1.81
CA GLU A 68 -9.61 -6.05 2.62
C GLU A 68 -9.28 -6.33 4.08
N HIS A 69 -8.50 -5.44 4.70
CA HIS A 69 -8.13 -5.50 6.10
C HIS A 69 -8.68 -4.28 6.83
N LEU A 70 -9.45 -4.51 7.88
CA LEU A 70 -9.98 -3.45 8.73
C LEU A 70 -8.91 -3.04 9.74
N VAL A 71 -8.69 -1.74 9.89
CA VAL A 71 -7.83 -1.17 10.93
C VAL A 71 -8.69 -0.29 11.81
N ASN A 72 -8.79 -0.62 13.10
CA ASN A 72 -9.46 0.22 14.07
C ASN A 72 -8.47 1.20 14.69
N VAL A 73 -8.93 2.42 14.96
CA VAL A 73 -8.13 3.42 15.66
C VAL A 73 -8.87 3.91 16.89
N ARG A 74 -8.10 4.24 17.92
CA ARG A 74 -8.57 4.90 19.14
C ARG A 74 -7.78 6.17 19.36
N VAL A 75 -8.49 7.24 19.67
CA VAL A 75 -7.94 8.52 20.08
C VAL A 75 -8.42 8.80 21.50
N THR A 76 -7.48 9.06 22.41
CA THR A 76 -7.77 9.46 23.79
C THR A 76 -7.23 10.86 24.08
N ASP A 77 -7.91 11.61 24.94
CA ASP A 77 -7.41 12.89 25.48
C ASP A 77 -6.71 12.71 26.84
N GLY A 78 -6.24 13.83 27.41
CA GLY A 78 -5.56 13.86 28.72
C GLY A 78 -6.48 13.72 29.93
N ASP A 79 -7.79 13.86 29.75
CA ASP A 79 -8.81 13.92 30.80
C ASP A 79 -9.76 12.68 30.78
N GLY A 80 -9.44 11.69 29.95
CA GLY A 80 -10.07 10.37 29.90
C GLY A 80 -11.19 10.20 28.86
N GLY A 81 -11.37 11.17 27.96
CA GLY A 81 -12.27 11.05 26.82
C GLY A 81 -11.66 10.21 25.70
N GLU A 82 -12.54 9.58 24.92
CA GLU A 82 -12.18 8.59 23.89
C GLU A 82 -13.06 8.75 22.66
N ALA A 83 -12.47 8.54 21.49
CA ALA A 83 -13.16 8.36 20.23
C ALA A 83 -12.51 7.23 19.43
N THR A 84 -13.32 6.49 18.66
CA THR A 84 -12.85 5.43 17.76
C THR A 84 -13.38 5.65 16.36
N ASP A 85 -12.62 5.20 15.37
CA ASP A 85 -13.00 5.16 13.96
C ASP A 85 -12.18 4.06 13.26
N GLN A 86 -12.36 3.86 11.96
CA GLN A 86 -11.73 2.77 11.23
C GLN A 86 -11.41 3.13 9.79
N THR A 87 -10.50 2.36 9.17
CA THR A 87 -10.23 2.43 7.74
C THR A 87 -10.00 1.03 7.16
N ILE A 88 -10.26 0.84 5.87
CA ILE A 88 -10.02 -0.42 5.18
C ILE A 88 -8.78 -0.27 4.31
N VAL A 89 -7.78 -1.12 4.54
CA VAL A 89 -6.60 -1.27 3.69
C VAL A 89 -6.85 -2.38 2.70
N VAL A 90 -6.80 -2.06 1.41
CA VAL A 90 -6.87 -3.06 0.34
C VAL A 90 -5.47 -3.59 0.07
N VAL A 91 -5.28 -4.90 0.19
CA VAL A 91 -4.00 -5.59 -0.02
C VAL A 91 -4.12 -6.51 -1.22
N PHE A 92 -3.18 -6.39 -2.15
CA PHE A 92 -3.13 -7.20 -3.37
C PHE A 92 -1.77 -7.88 -3.53
N ASN A 93 -1.69 -8.81 -4.47
CA ASN A 93 -0.40 -9.23 -5.00
C ASN A 93 -0.24 -8.59 -6.37
N TYR A 94 0.99 -8.22 -6.74
CA TYR A 94 1.25 -8.02 -8.16
C TYR A 94 0.77 -9.27 -8.92
N PRO A 95 0.15 -9.12 -10.11
CA PRO A 95 0.20 -10.24 -11.03
C PRO A 95 1.66 -10.63 -11.11
N ALA A 96 1.98 -11.92 -10.89
CA ALA A 96 3.34 -12.42 -11.04
C ALA A 96 3.90 -11.71 -12.27
N THR A 97 4.94 -10.89 -12.05
CA THR A 97 5.57 -10.05 -13.07
C THR A 97 5.52 -10.79 -14.37
N CYS A 98 4.96 -10.20 -15.44
CA CYS A 98 4.81 -10.82 -16.76
C CYS A 98 5.99 -11.75 -16.97
N ASP A 99 5.73 -13.03 -16.76
CA ASP A 99 6.78 -14.01 -16.56
C ASP A 99 7.28 -14.29 -17.96
N ILE A 100 8.25 -13.50 -18.40
CA ILE A 100 9.01 -13.82 -19.60
C ILE A 100 10.04 -14.89 -19.19
N THR A 101 9.56 -15.95 -18.54
CA THR A 101 10.28 -17.20 -18.49
C THR A 101 10.31 -17.71 -19.92
N ALA A 102 11.53 -17.80 -20.43
CA ALA A 102 11.92 -18.06 -21.80
C ALA A 102 11.58 -19.48 -22.28
N GLU A 103 10.33 -19.92 -22.10
CA GLU A 103 9.85 -21.22 -22.59
C GLU A 103 8.85 -21.07 -23.75
N TYR A 104 8.27 -19.89 -23.96
CA TYR A 104 7.29 -19.64 -25.03
C TYR A 104 7.54 -18.38 -25.86
N VAL A 105 8.73 -17.78 -25.72
CA VAL A 105 9.06 -16.56 -26.44
C VAL A 105 10.40 -16.72 -27.12
N ASN A 106 10.38 -16.60 -28.44
CA ASN A 106 11.59 -16.52 -29.23
C ASN A 106 12.17 -15.10 -29.07
N VAL A 107 13.36 -14.99 -28.48
CA VAL A 107 14.01 -13.70 -28.27
C VAL A 107 15.05 -13.47 -29.36
N ILE A 108 14.85 -12.41 -30.15
CA ILE A 108 15.73 -12.01 -31.23
C ILE A 108 16.42 -10.70 -30.84
N TYR A 109 17.75 -10.70 -30.88
CA TYR A 109 18.58 -9.55 -30.55
C TYR A 109 19.22 -8.98 -31.81
N GLY A 110 18.98 -7.69 -32.06
CA GLY A 110 19.72 -6.87 -33.02
C GLY A 110 21.04 -6.38 -32.45
N THR A 111 21.58 -5.35 -33.07
CA THR A 111 22.86 -4.71 -32.75
C THR A 111 22.71 -3.19 -32.75
N GLU A 112 23.79 -2.45 -32.50
CA GLU A 112 23.78 -0.98 -32.66
C GLU A 112 23.89 -0.52 -34.13
N ARG A 113 23.76 -1.43 -35.10
CA ARG A 113 23.80 -1.17 -36.54
C ARG A 113 22.40 -1.31 -37.13
N ASN A 114 22.22 -0.83 -38.36
CA ASN A 114 20.96 -1.03 -39.07
C ASN A 114 20.75 -2.51 -39.37
N ASP A 115 19.81 -3.14 -38.68
CA ASP A 115 19.53 -4.57 -38.79
C ASP A 115 18.27 -4.86 -39.62
N LYS A 116 18.21 -6.09 -40.15
CA LYS A 116 16.96 -6.70 -40.62
C LYS A 116 16.63 -7.88 -39.71
N LEU A 117 15.68 -7.67 -38.80
CA LEU A 117 15.24 -8.67 -37.83
C LEU A 117 13.93 -9.27 -38.31
N VAL A 118 13.87 -10.60 -38.34
CA VAL A 118 12.72 -11.36 -38.82
C VAL A 118 12.25 -12.28 -37.70
N GLY A 119 11.01 -12.08 -37.27
CA GLY A 119 10.31 -12.91 -36.31
C GLY A 119 10.09 -14.33 -36.82
N THR A 120 9.61 -15.16 -35.92
CA THR A 120 9.16 -16.52 -36.20
C THR A 120 7.63 -16.55 -36.31
N PRO A 121 7.02 -17.68 -36.73
CA PRO A 121 5.57 -17.82 -36.66
C PRO A 121 5.00 -17.87 -35.23
N ASP A 122 5.86 -18.00 -34.21
CA ASP A 122 5.48 -17.98 -32.79
C ASP A 122 5.56 -16.56 -32.23
N ASN A 123 5.15 -16.36 -30.97
CA ASN A 123 5.28 -15.05 -30.35
C ASN A 123 6.76 -14.72 -30.08
N ASP A 124 7.28 -13.69 -30.73
CA ASP A 124 8.63 -13.20 -30.51
C ASP A 124 8.70 -11.99 -29.58
N ILE A 125 9.86 -11.83 -28.94
CA ILE A 125 10.34 -10.55 -28.44
C ILE A 125 11.56 -10.16 -29.27
N ILE A 126 11.47 -9.01 -29.95
CA ILE A 126 12.54 -8.52 -30.82
C ILE A 126 13.11 -7.23 -30.23
N PHE A 127 14.40 -7.26 -29.89
CA PHE A 127 15.15 -6.10 -29.44
C PHE A 127 16.00 -5.54 -30.59
N GLY A 128 15.63 -4.39 -31.14
CA GLY A 128 16.38 -3.75 -32.25
C GLY A 128 17.72 -3.13 -31.82
N TYR A 129 17.79 -2.59 -30.60
CA TYR A 129 18.86 -1.71 -30.13
C TYR A 129 18.98 -0.41 -30.94
N GLY A 130 20.14 -0.11 -31.54
CA GLY A 130 20.45 1.19 -32.13
C GLY A 130 20.64 1.11 -33.64
N GLY A 131 20.47 2.21 -34.36
CA GLY A 131 20.49 2.22 -35.83
C GLY A 131 19.10 2.42 -36.42
N ASN A 132 18.97 2.19 -37.72
CA ASN A 132 17.70 2.26 -38.47
C ASN A 132 17.27 0.84 -38.86
N ASP A 133 16.54 0.18 -37.98
CA ASP A 133 16.19 -1.22 -38.14
C ASP A 133 14.94 -1.44 -38.99
N ARG A 134 14.91 -2.58 -39.67
CA ARG A 134 13.71 -3.12 -40.31
C ARG A 134 13.31 -4.40 -39.58
N ILE A 135 12.19 -4.33 -38.87
CA ILE A 135 11.63 -5.45 -38.13
C ILE A 135 10.41 -5.98 -38.88
N GLU A 136 10.45 -7.26 -39.20
CA GLU A 136 9.33 -8.03 -39.74
C GLU A 136 8.97 -9.05 -38.67
N GLY A 137 7.78 -8.94 -38.07
CA GLY A 137 7.29 -9.91 -37.08
C GLY A 137 6.63 -11.12 -37.71
#